data_AF-A0A351VLK9-F1
#
_entry.id   AF-A0A351VLK9-F1
#
_cell.length_a   1.000
_cell.length_b   1.000
_cell.length_c   1.000
_cell.angle_alpha   90.00
_cell.angle_beta   90.00
_cell.angle_gamma   90.00
#
_symmetry.space_group_name_H-M   'P 1'
#
loop_
_entity.id
_entity.type
_entity.pdbx_description
1 polymer ?
#
loop_
_entity_poly.entity_id
_entity_poly.type
_entity_poly.pdbx_seq_one_letter_code
_entity_poly.pdbx_strand_id
1 'polypeptide(L)'
;MKSLARFMKALGVAATLMGVTALTAVAADAPKAVLSNSDCVKCHSAAPEAVAANGGAHKTSVSCQDCHAGHPPTVKKIIPECSQCHSGKPHYKLAACLRCHNNPHTPKIIKLANNITEECLSCHSQQIVKLKQLPSKHTKLACSFCHNVHGKIPLCTQCHKPHSADMGSADCKRCHQAHMPTAVTYASDTTNKMCASCHKKAAEHLIKTTTKHKDVACVTCH
;
A
#
# COMPACT_ATOMS: atom_id res chain seq x y z
N MET A 1 25.69 105.99 -30.53
CA MET A 1 25.62 106.52 -31.92
C MET A 1 26.28 105.52 -32.86
N LYS A 2 25.57 105.15 -33.94
CA LYS A 2 25.99 104.36 -35.13
C LYS A 2 26.31 102.87 -34.85
N SER A 3 25.47 101.88 -35.16
CA SER A 3 24.73 101.49 -36.39
C SER A 3 25.49 100.46 -37.24
N LEU A 4 24.69 99.56 -37.82
CA LEU A 4 24.94 98.63 -38.95
C LEU A 4 25.83 97.41 -38.63
N ALA A 5 25.33 96.17 -38.62
CA ALA A 5 24.66 95.38 -39.67
C ALA A 5 25.58 94.87 -40.80
N ARG A 6 25.61 93.53 -40.88
CA ARG A 6 25.55 92.66 -42.08
C ARG A 6 26.83 92.11 -42.74
N PHE A 7 26.78 90.76 -42.82
CA PHE A 7 27.22 89.83 -43.86
C PHE A 7 28.72 89.55 -44.06
N MET A 8 29.12 88.29 -43.82
CA MET A 8 29.81 87.47 -44.82
C MET A 8 29.78 85.97 -44.45
N LYS A 9 29.53 85.14 -45.47
CA LYS A 9 29.46 83.67 -45.46
C LYS A 9 30.87 83.05 -45.51
N ALA A 10 31.08 81.94 -44.80
CA ALA A 10 32.02 80.85 -45.16
C ALA A 10 31.72 79.65 -44.23
N LEU A 11 31.07 78.57 -44.69
CA LEU A 11 31.59 77.40 -45.42
C LEU A 11 32.62 76.55 -44.63
N GLY A 12 32.25 75.30 -44.33
CA GLY A 12 33.11 74.22 -43.81
C GLY A 12 33.08 74.11 -42.27
N VAL A 13 32.89 72.96 -41.62
CA VAL A 13 32.99 71.54 -41.98
C VAL A 13 31.99 70.79 -41.08
N ALA A 14 31.16 69.94 -41.66
CA ALA A 14 30.26 69.06 -40.90
C ALA A 14 31.10 67.93 -40.27
N ALA A 15 31.53 68.12 -39.02
CA ALA A 15 32.08 67.05 -38.21
C ALA A 15 30.92 66.19 -37.67
N THR A 16 30.55 65.16 -38.42
CA THR A 16 29.64 64.11 -37.93
C THR A 16 30.33 63.33 -36.81
N LEU A 17 30.04 63.69 -35.56
CA LEU A 17 30.28 62.85 -34.39
C LEU A 17 29.43 61.58 -34.55
N MET A 18 30.03 60.49 -35.04
CA MET A 18 29.47 59.15 -34.85
C MET A 18 29.70 58.76 -33.39
N GLY A 19 28.73 59.09 -32.54
CA GLY A 19 28.62 58.51 -31.20
C GLY A 19 28.35 57.02 -31.34
N VAL A 20 29.38 56.19 -31.17
CA VAL A 20 29.24 54.74 -31.03
C VAL A 20 28.59 54.48 -29.68
N THR A 21 27.26 54.49 -29.63
CA THR A 21 26.53 53.89 -28.51
C THR A 21 26.72 52.38 -28.62
N ALA A 22 27.65 51.85 -27.83
CA ALA A 22 27.77 50.41 -27.63
C ALA A 22 26.49 49.92 -26.95
N LEU A 23 25.54 49.44 -27.75
CA LEU A 23 24.37 48.74 -27.29
C LEU A 23 24.86 47.38 -26.78
N THR A 24 25.08 47.27 -25.47
CA THR A 24 25.30 45.97 -24.83
C THR A 24 23.99 45.20 -24.91
N ALA A 25 23.85 44.38 -25.95
CA ALA A 25 22.80 43.39 -26.04
C ALA A 25 23.02 42.39 -24.90
N VAL A 26 22.31 42.59 -23.79
CA VAL A 26 22.14 41.54 -22.79
C VAL A 26 21.36 40.43 -23.48
N ALA A 27 22.04 39.35 -23.85
CA ALA A 27 21.39 38.14 -24.29
C ALA A 27 20.51 37.64 -23.14
N ALA A 28 19.22 37.89 -23.22
CA ALA A 28 18.26 37.27 -22.31
C ALA A 28 18.31 35.76 -22.57
N ASP A 29 18.58 34.98 -21.52
CA ASP A 29 18.50 33.53 -21.57
C ASP A 29 17.11 33.14 -22.11
N ALA A 30 17.09 32.41 -23.23
CA ALA A 30 15.84 31.90 -23.79
C ALA A 30 15.17 30.98 -22.73
N PRO A 31 13.85 31.09 -22.50
CA PRO A 31 13.18 30.25 -21.54
C PRO A 31 13.36 28.78 -21.92
N LYS A 32 13.92 28.00 -21.00
CA LYS A 32 14.06 26.55 -21.17
C LYS A 32 12.67 25.95 -21.36
N ALA A 33 12.53 25.07 -22.35
CA ALA A 33 11.27 24.36 -22.59
C ALA A 33 10.81 23.64 -21.33
N VAL A 34 9.56 23.89 -20.91
CA VAL A 34 8.92 23.26 -19.75
C VAL A 34 8.12 22.07 -20.25
N LEU A 35 8.32 20.90 -19.64
CA LEU A 35 7.58 19.69 -19.98
C LEU A 35 6.11 19.82 -19.54
N SER A 36 5.19 19.34 -20.39
CA SER A 36 3.78 19.18 -20.07
C SER A 36 3.47 17.71 -19.71
N ASN A 37 2.31 17.45 -19.08
CA ASN A 37 1.89 16.07 -18.79
C ASN A 37 1.69 15.23 -20.07
N SER A 38 1.33 15.86 -21.19
CA SER A 38 1.23 15.20 -22.50
C SER A 38 2.58 14.83 -23.12
N ASP A 39 3.68 15.36 -22.61
CA ASP A 39 5.02 14.97 -23.07
C ASP A 39 5.50 13.68 -22.41
N CYS A 40 5.02 13.38 -21.19
CA CYS A 40 5.44 12.21 -20.43
C CYS A 40 5.18 10.90 -21.19
N VAL A 41 4.03 10.78 -21.86
CA VAL A 41 3.62 9.58 -22.62
C VAL A 41 4.50 9.31 -23.84
N LYS A 42 5.21 10.33 -24.35
CA LYS A 42 6.07 10.20 -25.55
C LYS A 42 7.31 9.35 -25.26
N CYS A 43 7.76 9.31 -24.00
CA CYS A 43 8.93 8.55 -23.57
C CYS A 43 8.61 7.45 -22.54
N HIS A 44 7.55 7.62 -21.75
CA HIS A 44 7.10 6.63 -20.76
C HIS A 44 5.72 6.12 -21.15
N SER A 45 5.64 5.04 -21.91
CA SER A 45 4.34 4.42 -22.29
C SER A 45 3.75 3.56 -21.17
N ALA A 46 4.59 2.77 -20.49
CA ALA A 46 4.13 1.79 -19.51
C ALA A 46 3.46 2.39 -18.26
N ALA A 47 3.96 3.53 -17.76
CA ALA A 47 3.41 4.17 -16.55
C ALA A 47 2.01 4.76 -16.78
N PRO A 48 1.77 5.56 -17.83
CA PRO A 48 0.43 6.01 -18.23
C PRO A 48 -0.54 4.86 -18.49
N GLU A 49 -0.11 3.79 -19.16
CA GLU A 49 -0.95 2.60 -19.38
C GLU A 49 -1.35 1.94 -18.05
N ALA A 50 -0.40 1.78 -17.13
CA ALA A 50 -0.65 1.24 -15.79
C ALA A 50 -1.62 2.11 -14.98
N VAL A 51 -1.46 3.45 -15.02
CA VAL A 51 -2.38 4.39 -14.38
C VAL A 51 -3.77 4.33 -15.02
N ALA A 52 -3.84 4.26 -16.35
CA ALA A 52 -5.10 4.17 -17.07
C ALA A 52 -5.89 2.91 -16.71
N ALA A 53 -5.20 1.78 -16.58
CA ALA A 53 -5.78 0.48 -16.23
C ALA A 53 -6.10 0.35 -14.73
N ASN A 54 -5.19 0.78 -13.84
CA ASN A 54 -5.21 0.42 -12.42
C ASN A 54 -4.83 1.56 -11.45
N GLY A 55 -4.77 2.81 -11.93
CA GLY A 55 -4.32 3.97 -11.16
C GLY A 55 -5.25 4.39 -10.02
N GLY A 56 -6.51 3.97 -10.02
CA GLY A 56 -7.48 4.40 -9.01
C GLY A 56 -7.56 5.94 -8.95
N ALA A 57 -7.45 6.50 -7.74
CA ALA A 57 -7.44 7.96 -7.56
C ALA A 57 -6.25 8.65 -8.24
N HIS A 58 -5.14 7.95 -8.50
CA HIS A 58 -4.00 8.56 -9.19
C HIS A 58 -4.27 8.83 -10.67
N LYS A 59 -5.34 8.25 -11.23
CA LYS A 59 -5.79 8.52 -12.60
C LYS A 59 -6.54 9.85 -12.72
N THR A 60 -7.18 10.31 -11.64
CA THR A 60 -8.17 11.40 -11.67
C THR A 60 -7.84 12.57 -10.77
N SER A 61 -7.04 12.36 -9.73
CA SER A 61 -6.80 13.34 -8.66
C SER A 61 -5.38 13.88 -8.63
N VAL A 62 -4.48 13.32 -9.44
CA VAL A 62 -3.10 13.80 -9.63
C VAL A 62 -2.73 13.63 -11.09
N SER A 63 -1.79 14.45 -11.54
CA SER A 63 -1.14 14.37 -12.85
C SER A 63 0.29 13.84 -12.72
N CYS A 64 0.95 13.59 -13.86
CA CYS A 64 2.32 13.09 -13.86
C CYS A 64 3.26 14.04 -13.11
N GLN A 65 3.12 15.35 -13.31
CA GLN A 65 3.95 16.38 -12.68
C GLN A 65 3.62 16.65 -11.21
N ASP A 66 2.40 16.34 -10.75
CA ASP A 66 2.04 16.47 -9.33
C ASP A 66 2.80 15.44 -8.47
N CYS A 67 3.19 14.31 -9.07
CA CYS A 67 4.02 13.29 -8.44
C CYS A 67 5.48 13.36 -8.90
N HIS A 68 5.77 13.84 -10.11
CA HIS A 68 7.12 13.93 -10.65
C HIS A 68 7.58 15.37 -10.84
N ALA A 69 8.18 15.96 -9.79
CA ALA A 69 8.65 17.35 -9.75
C ALA A 69 9.95 17.60 -10.55
N GLY A 70 10.31 16.73 -11.49
CA GLY A 70 11.51 16.87 -12.32
C GLY A 70 11.94 15.58 -12.99
N HIS A 71 13.12 15.60 -13.60
CA HIS A 71 13.68 14.46 -14.33
C HIS A 71 15.17 14.26 -13.99
N PRO A 72 15.69 13.01 -13.92
CA PRO A 72 17.12 12.79 -13.72
C PRO A 72 17.91 13.19 -14.98
N PRO A 73 19.19 13.61 -14.84
CA PRO A 73 19.96 13.70 -13.59
C PRO A 73 19.72 14.99 -12.80
N THR A 74 19.01 15.98 -13.34
CA THR A 74 18.82 17.31 -12.74
C THR A 74 18.08 17.25 -11.41
N VAL A 75 17.05 16.41 -11.32
CA VAL A 75 16.31 16.16 -10.08
C VAL A 75 16.43 14.68 -9.74
N LYS A 76 16.97 14.36 -8.55
CA LYS A 76 17.21 12.97 -8.12
C LYS A 76 16.06 12.39 -7.28
N LYS A 77 15.43 13.21 -6.46
CA LYS A 77 14.28 12.83 -5.62
C LYS A 77 13.02 13.46 -6.20
N ILE A 78 12.49 12.79 -7.22
CA ILE A 78 11.42 13.33 -8.05
C ILE A 78 10.04 13.10 -7.43
N ILE A 79 9.89 12.01 -6.69
CA ILE A 79 8.63 11.57 -6.08
C ILE A 79 8.52 12.15 -4.66
N PRO A 80 7.44 12.88 -4.32
CA PRO A 80 7.20 13.38 -2.98
C PRO A 80 6.87 12.26 -1.99
N GLU A 81 6.94 12.58 -0.69
CA GLU A 81 6.51 11.65 0.36
C GLU A 81 5.00 11.37 0.24
N CYS A 82 4.61 10.10 0.37
CA CYS A 82 3.21 9.70 0.21
C CYS A 82 2.27 10.42 1.17
N SER A 83 2.77 10.77 2.37
CA SER A 83 2.03 11.47 3.43
C SER A 83 1.67 12.92 3.09
N GLN A 84 2.24 13.51 2.04
CA GLN A 84 1.85 14.85 1.58
C GLN A 84 0.42 14.89 1.02
N CYS A 85 -0.07 13.75 0.51
CA CYS A 85 -1.43 13.63 -0.02
C CYS A 85 -2.28 12.57 0.73
N HIS A 86 -1.65 11.49 1.20
CA HIS A 86 -2.35 10.44 1.95
C HIS A 86 -2.38 10.74 3.45
N SER A 87 -3.58 11.00 3.99
CA SER A 87 -3.75 11.36 5.40
C SER A 87 -5.13 10.95 5.96
N GLY A 88 -5.33 11.16 7.27
CA GLY A 88 -6.65 11.02 7.92
C GLY A 88 -6.98 9.64 8.49
N LYS A 89 -6.11 8.62 8.33
CA LYS A 89 -6.29 7.28 8.93
C LYS A 89 -4.99 6.75 9.53
N PRO A 90 -5.03 5.87 10.55
CA PRO A 90 -3.84 5.24 11.12
C PRO A 90 -2.94 4.59 10.07
N HIS A 91 -3.55 3.95 9.06
CA HIS A 91 -2.84 3.34 7.93
C HIS A 91 -1.90 4.33 7.20
N TYR A 92 -2.31 5.58 7.01
CA TYR A 92 -1.49 6.57 6.31
C TYR A 92 -0.35 7.14 7.16
N LYS A 93 -0.25 6.76 8.43
CA LYS A 93 0.88 7.11 9.32
C LYS A 93 2.04 6.12 9.24
N LEU A 94 1.87 5.03 8.48
CA LEU A 94 2.92 4.02 8.29
C LEU A 94 4.08 4.63 7.48
N ALA A 95 5.33 4.37 7.90
CA ALA A 95 6.51 4.93 7.25
C ALA A 95 6.86 4.22 5.92
N ALA A 96 6.61 2.91 5.82
CA ALA A 96 7.15 2.07 4.74
C ALA A 96 6.06 1.64 3.72
N CYS A 97 5.41 2.61 3.08
CA CYS A 97 4.27 2.41 2.17
C CYS A 97 4.56 1.36 1.07
N LEU A 98 5.77 1.40 0.50
CA LEU A 98 6.19 0.54 -0.61
C LEU A 98 6.42 -0.94 -0.22
N ARG A 99 6.34 -1.28 1.08
CA ARG A 99 6.34 -2.69 1.51
C ARG A 99 5.08 -3.43 1.08
N CYS A 100 4.01 -2.72 0.76
CA CYS A 100 2.78 -3.29 0.22
C CYS A 100 2.40 -2.63 -1.11
N HIS A 101 2.52 -1.30 -1.21
CA HIS A 101 2.20 -0.55 -2.43
C HIS A 101 3.43 -0.47 -3.34
N ASN A 102 3.82 -1.58 -3.96
CA ASN A 102 5.10 -1.65 -4.69
C ASN A 102 5.14 -0.79 -5.97
N ASN A 103 3.98 -0.36 -6.48
CA ASN A 103 3.88 0.49 -7.66
C ASN A 103 2.83 1.60 -7.44
N PRO A 104 3.25 2.87 -7.31
CA PRO A 104 2.34 4.01 -7.19
C PRO A 104 1.44 4.22 -8.41
N HIS A 105 1.79 3.70 -9.59
CA HIS A 105 0.92 3.75 -10.77
C HIS A 105 -0.24 2.76 -10.71
N THR A 106 -0.17 1.77 -9.82
CA THR A 106 -1.22 0.77 -9.60
C THR A 106 -1.49 0.60 -8.10
N PRO A 107 -1.94 1.66 -7.39
CA PRO A 107 -1.88 1.72 -5.93
C PRO A 107 -2.72 0.64 -5.22
N LYS A 108 -3.73 0.07 -5.89
CA LYS A 108 -4.55 -1.02 -5.33
C LYS A 108 -4.03 -2.43 -5.64
N ILE A 109 -3.10 -2.57 -6.58
CA ILE A 109 -2.43 -3.85 -6.85
C ILE A 109 -1.21 -3.90 -5.94
N ILE A 110 -1.36 -4.59 -4.83
CA ILE A 110 -0.35 -4.67 -3.78
C ILE A 110 0.22 -6.07 -3.67
N LYS A 111 1.50 -6.14 -3.28
CA LYS A 111 2.14 -7.38 -2.85
C LYS A 111 2.68 -7.17 -1.45
N LEU A 112 2.14 -7.92 -0.50
CA LEU A 112 2.58 -7.85 0.88
C LEU A 112 4.03 -8.34 0.98
N ALA A 113 4.89 -7.54 1.58
CA ALA A 113 6.20 -8.00 2.01
C ALA A 113 6.06 -9.09 3.09
N ASN A 114 7.11 -9.89 3.25
CA ASN A 114 7.21 -10.80 4.38
C ASN A 114 7.44 -10.03 5.68
N ASN A 115 7.17 -10.70 6.80
CA ASN A 115 7.38 -10.19 8.15
C ASN A 115 6.74 -8.81 8.38
N ILE A 116 5.46 -8.65 8.02
CA ILE A 116 4.63 -7.49 8.40
C ILE A 116 3.65 -7.89 9.48
N THR A 117 3.57 -7.07 10.52
CA THR A 117 2.60 -7.19 11.62
C THR A 117 2.06 -5.80 11.91
N GLU A 118 2.94 -4.85 12.24
CA GLU A 118 2.55 -3.48 12.62
C GLU A 118 1.68 -2.79 11.57
N GLU A 119 1.99 -2.97 10.28
CA GLU A 119 1.17 -2.43 9.19
C GLU A 119 -0.26 -2.96 9.22
N CYS A 120 -0.44 -4.25 9.52
CA CYS A 120 -1.76 -4.87 9.62
C CYS A 120 -2.55 -4.31 10.81
N LEU A 121 -1.87 -3.96 11.90
CA LEU A 121 -2.50 -3.45 13.13
C LEU A 121 -3.08 -2.05 12.97
N SER A 122 -2.71 -1.33 11.90
CA SER A 122 -3.34 -0.06 11.55
C SER A 122 -4.86 -0.17 11.35
N CYS A 123 -5.37 -1.36 11.00
CA CYS A 123 -6.79 -1.67 10.86
C CYS A 123 -7.23 -2.90 11.68
N HIS A 124 -6.35 -3.89 11.91
CA HIS A 124 -6.68 -5.17 12.55
C HIS A 124 -6.14 -5.29 13.99
N SER A 125 -6.30 -4.25 14.80
CA SER A 125 -5.76 -4.18 16.17
C SER A 125 -6.24 -5.30 17.11
N GLN A 126 -7.48 -5.79 16.94
CA GLN A 126 -8.01 -6.83 17.83
C GLN A 126 -7.34 -8.21 17.66
N GLN A 127 -6.73 -8.49 16.50
CA GLN A 127 -6.16 -9.81 16.25
C GLN A 127 -4.88 -10.05 17.04
N ILE A 128 -4.07 -9.00 17.26
CA ILE A 128 -2.87 -9.11 18.10
C ILE A 128 -3.23 -9.25 19.58
N VAL A 129 -4.32 -8.62 20.03
CA VAL A 129 -4.82 -8.77 21.41
C VAL A 129 -5.13 -10.25 21.67
N LYS A 130 -5.86 -10.89 20.76
CA LYS A 130 -6.18 -12.32 20.83
C LYS A 130 -4.94 -13.22 20.89
N LEU A 131 -3.96 -12.99 20.00
CA LEU A 131 -2.71 -13.76 19.98
C LEU A 131 -1.85 -13.59 21.24
N LYS A 132 -1.91 -12.41 21.87
CA LYS A 132 -1.18 -12.10 23.10
C LYS A 132 -1.88 -12.66 24.34
N GLN A 133 -3.22 -12.67 24.35
CA GLN A 133 -4.02 -13.21 25.46
C GLN A 133 -3.84 -14.71 25.64
N LEU A 134 -3.75 -15.47 24.54
CA LEU A 134 -3.50 -16.91 24.57
C LEU A 134 -2.28 -17.26 23.70
N PRO A 135 -1.06 -17.15 24.27
CA PRO A 135 0.17 -17.44 23.55
C PRO A 135 0.18 -18.86 22.97
N SER A 136 0.61 -18.97 21.71
CA SER A 136 0.82 -20.24 21.03
C SER A 136 2.02 -20.13 20.09
N LYS A 137 2.32 -21.20 19.34
CA LYS A 137 3.35 -21.14 18.28
C LYS A 137 3.05 -20.04 17.24
N HIS A 138 1.78 -19.71 17.02
CA HIS A 138 1.37 -18.65 16.10
C HIS A 138 1.72 -17.24 16.59
N THR A 139 1.84 -17.02 17.90
CA THR A 139 2.21 -15.72 18.47
C THR A 139 3.63 -15.29 18.07
N LYS A 140 4.47 -16.25 17.63
CA LYS A 140 5.83 -16.00 17.13
C LYS A 140 5.88 -15.69 15.62
N LEU A 141 4.77 -15.81 14.91
CA LEU A 141 4.69 -15.60 13.47
C LEU A 141 4.20 -14.18 13.17
N ALA A 142 4.75 -13.58 12.12
CA ALA A 142 4.21 -12.34 11.58
C ALA A 142 2.84 -12.58 10.93
N CYS A 143 1.98 -11.55 10.90
CA CYS A 143 0.65 -11.65 10.30
C CYS A 143 0.71 -12.13 8.83
N SER A 144 1.70 -11.64 8.07
CA SER A 144 1.91 -12.02 6.67
C SER A 144 2.34 -13.46 6.43
N PHE A 145 2.77 -14.18 7.48
CA PHE A 145 3.15 -15.58 7.33
C PHE A 145 1.94 -16.41 6.88
N CYS A 146 0.79 -16.19 7.52
CA CYS A 146 -0.47 -16.81 7.13
C CYS A 146 -1.24 -15.95 6.11
N HIS A 147 -1.27 -14.63 6.31
CA HIS A 147 -1.98 -13.69 5.43
C HIS A 147 -1.04 -13.10 4.38
N ASN A 148 -0.66 -13.91 3.39
CA ASN A 148 0.24 -13.49 2.31
C ASN A 148 -0.45 -12.69 1.19
N VAL A 149 -1.78 -12.68 1.15
CA VAL A 149 -2.59 -11.89 0.22
C VAL A 149 -3.59 -11.07 1.03
N HIS A 150 -3.60 -9.76 0.81
CA HIS A 150 -4.48 -8.87 1.53
C HIS A 150 -5.95 -9.20 1.24
N GLY A 151 -6.79 -9.25 2.28
CA GLY A 151 -8.20 -9.64 2.19
C GLY A 151 -8.44 -11.16 2.07
N LYS A 152 -7.40 -11.98 1.89
CA LYS A 152 -7.54 -13.44 1.85
C LYS A 152 -7.45 -14.04 3.26
N ILE A 153 -8.41 -14.88 3.60
CA ILE A 153 -8.36 -15.73 4.80
C ILE A 153 -7.71 -17.06 4.40
N PRO A 154 -6.56 -17.43 4.99
CA PRO A 154 -5.89 -18.69 4.69
C PRO A 154 -6.65 -19.88 5.27
N LEU A 155 -6.43 -21.06 4.67
CA LEU A 155 -6.96 -22.31 5.20
C LEU A 155 -5.99 -22.88 6.23
N CYS A 156 -6.52 -23.38 7.35
CA CYS A 156 -5.72 -24.05 8.38
C CYS A 156 -4.94 -25.24 7.81
N THR A 157 -5.54 -25.91 6.81
CA THR A 157 -5.00 -27.09 6.14
C THR A 157 -3.80 -26.83 5.24
N GLN A 158 -3.41 -25.57 5.04
CA GLN A 158 -2.13 -25.24 4.39
C GLN A 158 -0.92 -25.70 5.21
N CYS A 159 -1.09 -25.84 6.54
CA CYS A 159 -0.02 -26.28 7.43
C CYS A 159 -0.44 -27.37 8.42
N HIS A 160 -1.72 -27.43 8.82
CA HIS A 160 -2.22 -28.37 9.82
C HIS A 160 -3.02 -29.51 9.20
N LYS A 161 -2.76 -30.74 9.63
CA LYS A 161 -3.58 -31.89 9.26
C LYS A 161 -4.88 -31.91 10.10
N PRO A 162 -6.03 -32.26 9.52
CA PRO A 162 -7.25 -32.49 10.27
C PRO A 162 -7.10 -33.62 11.31
N HIS A 163 -7.96 -33.63 12.33
CA HIS A 163 -7.91 -34.66 13.37
C HIS A 163 -8.57 -35.98 12.94
N SER A 164 -9.32 -35.99 11.84
CA SER A 164 -9.85 -37.20 11.20
C SER A 164 -10.02 -36.98 9.70
N ALA A 165 -10.15 -38.07 8.93
CA ALA A 165 -10.30 -38.02 7.48
C ALA A 165 -11.59 -37.32 7.02
N ASP A 166 -12.61 -37.31 7.89
CA ASP A 166 -13.92 -36.72 7.59
C ASP A 166 -13.99 -35.21 7.92
N MET A 167 -12.95 -34.64 8.54
CA MET A 167 -12.90 -33.21 8.87
C MET A 167 -12.29 -32.40 7.72
N GLY A 168 -13.08 -31.49 7.17
CA GLY A 168 -12.63 -30.49 6.20
C GLY A 168 -12.06 -29.23 6.87
N SER A 169 -11.51 -28.32 6.07
CA SER A 169 -10.96 -27.05 6.59
C SER A 169 -12.03 -26.14 7.23
N ALA A 170 -13.30 -26.31 6.86
CA ALA A 170 -14.40 -25.55 7.46
C ALA A 170 -14.66 -25.99 8.91
N ASP A 171 -14.43 -27.26 9.21
CA ASP A 171 -14.70 -27.85 10.53
C ASP A 171 -13.73 -27.39 11.60
N CYS A 172 -12.52 -26.95 11.22
CA CYS A 172 -11.52 -26.46 12.15
C CYS A 172 -12.08 -25.36 13.06
N LYS A 173 -12.92 -24.47 12.50
CA LYS A 173 -13.51 -23.32 13.21
C LYS A 173 -14.62 -23.70 14.17
N ARG A 174 -15.11 -24.94 14.13
CA ARG A 174 -16.09 -25.44 15.12
C ARG A 174 -15.47 -25.60 16.50
N CYS A 175 -14.16 -25.84 16.55
CA CYS A 175 -13.41 -26.12 17.77
C CYS A 175 -12.33 -25.06 18.05
N HIS A 176 -11.62 -24.60 17.01
CA HIS A 176 -10.50 -23.69 17.14
C HIS A 176 -10.84 -22.30 16.60
N GLN A 177 -10.45 -21.26 17.33
CA GLN A 177 -10.57 -19.90 16.81
C GLN A 177 -9.26 -19.43 16.17
N ALA A 178 -9.35 -18.78 15.01
CA ALA A 178 -8.23 -18.03 14.47
C ALA A 178 -7.74 -17.00 15.49
N HIS A 179 -6.42 -16.81 15.55
CA HIS A 179 -5.73 -15.95 16.53
C HIS A 179 -5.85 -16.39 18.00
N MET A 180 -6.56 -17.48 18.31
CA MET A 180 -6.63 -18.13 19.64
C MET A 180 -6.72 -19.66 19.48
N PRO A 181 -5.80 -20.31 18.76
CA PRO A 181 -5.99 -21.71 18.33
C PRO A 181 -6.03 -22.71 19.50
N THR A 182 -5.50 -22.35 20.66
CA THR A 182 -5.51 -23.18 21.87
C THR A 182 -6.78 -23.00 22.72
N ALA A 183 -7.59 -21.98 22.43
CA ALA A 183 -8.91 -21.81 23.04
C ALA A 183 -9.91 -22.74 22.35
N VAL A 184 -9.95 -24.00 22.76
CA VAL A 184 -10.90 -24.96 22.20
C VAL A 184 -12.28 -24.68 22.77
N THR A 185 -13.22 -24.38 21.88
CA THR A 185 -14.63 -24.10 22.21
C THR A 185 -15.50 -24.82 21.21
N TYR A 186 -16.64 -25.38 21.60
CA TYR A 186 -17.52 -26.11 20.70
C TYR A 186 -18.97 -25.75 20.98
N ALA A 187 -19.80 -25.81 19.94
CA ALA A 187 -21.23 -25.55 20.06
C ALA A 187 -21.97 -26.78 20.58
N SER A 188 -23.15 -26.57 21.16
CA SER A 188 -24.01 -27.62 21.73
C SER A 188 -24.56 -28.61 20.70
N ASP A 189 -24.39 -28.34 19.41
CA ASP A 189 -24.74 -29.24 18.30
C ASP A 189 -23.56 -30.13 17.86
N THR A 190 -22.41 -30.05 18.53
CA THR A 190 -21.21 -30.81 18.14
C THR A 190 -21.42 -32.30 18.38
N THR A 191 -21.28 -33.08 17.32
CA THR A 191 -21.55 -34.52 17.36
C THR A 191 -20.45 -35.32 18.06
N ASN A 192 -20.82 -36.46 18.67
CA ASN A 192 -19.86 -37.38 19.32
C ASN A 192 -18.73 -37.82 18.39
N LYS A 193 -19.00 -37.92 17.08
CA LYS A 193 -18.00 -38.27 16.06
C LYS A 193 -16.86 -37.24 16.00
N MET A 194 -17.18 -35.95 16.16
CA MET A 194 -16.17 -34.89 16.21
C MET A 194 -15.28 -35.04 17.44
N CYS A 195 -15.87 -35.35 18.60
CA CYS A 195 -15.15 -35.62 19.84
C CYS A 195 -14.26 -36.86 19.71
N ALA A 196 -14.73 -37.91 19.05
CA ALA A 196 -14.01 -39.17 18.83
C ALA A 196 -12.69 -38.99 18.05
N SER A 197 -12.55 -37.90 17.29
CA SER A 197 -11.31 -37.57 16.56
C SER A 197 -10.12 -37.32 17.50
N CYS A 198 -10.38 -36.95 18.76
CA CYS A 198 -9.35 -36.85 19.81
C CYS A 198 -9.59 -37.84 20.96
N HIS A 199 -10.86 -38.13 21.27
CA HIS A 199 -11.29 -38.95 22.39
C HIS A 199 -11.72 -40.36 21.96
N LYS A 200 -10.93 -41.01 21.09
CA LYS A 200 -11.26 -42.33 20.52
C LYS A 200 -11.68 -43.37 21.57
N LYS A 201 -10.91 -43.51 22.65
CA LYS A 201 -11.21 -44.46 23.73
C LYS A 201 -12.55 -44.19 24.42
N ALA A 202 -12.85 -42.92 24.71
CA ALA A 202 -14.12 -42.54 25.34
C ALA A 202 -15.30 -42.81 24.42
N ALA A 203 -15.17 -42.48 23.13
CA ALA A 203 -16.19 -42.79 22.12
C ALA A 203 -16.40 -44.31 21.98
N GLU A 204 -15.34 -45.10 21.96
CA GLU A 204 -15.43 -46.57 21.91
C GLU A 204 -16.12 -47.14 23.16
N HIS A 205 -15.82 -46.62 24.36
CA HIS A 205 -16.50 -47.03 25.59
C HIS A 205 -17.98 -46.67 25.57
N LEU A 206 -18.32 -45.47 25.07
CA LEU A 206 -19.71 -45.02 24.93
C LEU A 206 -20.50 -45.90 23.96
N ILE A 207 -19.88 -46.36 22.87
CA ILE A 207 -20.54 -47.22 21.88
C ILE A 207 -20.70 -48.65 22.42
N LYS A 208 -19.75 -49.14 23.23
CA LYS A 208 -19.75 -50.51 23.78
C LYS A 208 -20.60 -50.68 25.04
N THR A 209 -20.98 -49.61 25.72
CA THR A 209 -21.78 -49.71 26.94
C THR A 209 -23.19 -50.22 26.64
N THR A 210 -23.74 -51.00 27.57
CA THR A 210 -25.14 -51.46 27.53
C THR A 210 -26.09 -50.49 28.24
N THR A 211 -25.56 -49.43 28.85
CA THR A 211 -26.36 -48.43 29.57
C THR A 211 -27.01 -47.42 28.61
N LYS A 212 -28.05 -46.72 29.08
CA LYS A 212 -28.75 -45.68 28.30
C LYS A 212 -27.86 -44.51 27.84
N HIS A 213 -26.70 -44.34 28.46
CA HIS A 213 -25.78 -43.25 28.11
C HIS A 213 -25.18 -43.39 26.70
N LYS A 214 -25.24 -44.58 26.07
CA LYS A 214 -24.77 -44.78 24.69
C LYS A 214 -25.34 -43.78 23.68
N ASP A 215 -26.56 -43.29 23.93
CA ASP A 215 -27.31 -42.40 23.04
C ASP A 215 -27.18 -40.90 23.43
N VAL A 216 -26.41 -40.58 24.48
CA VAL A 216 -26.23 -39.20 24.98
C VAL A 216 -25.09 -38.52 24.23
N ALA A 217 -25.31 -37.27 23.83
CA ALA A 217 -24.26 -36.46 23.20
C ALA A 217 -23.20 -36.01 24.23
N CYS A 218 -21.93 -36.00 23.86
CA CYS A 218 -20.83 -35.60 24.75
C CYS A 218 -21.04 -34.18 25.31
N VAL A 219 -21.53 -33.28 24.45
CA VAL A 219 -21.87 -31.88 24.75
C VAL A 219 -23.02 -31.68 25.73
N THR A 220 -23.78 -32.73 26.06
CA THR A 220 -24.79 -32.66 27.13
C THR A 220 -24.13 -32.54 28.50
N CYS A 221 -22.89 -33.00 28.65
CA CYS A 221 -22.19 -33.06 29.94
C CYS A 221 -20.87 -32.27 29.98
N HIS A 222 -20.38 -31.76 28.84
CA HIS A 222 -19.11 -31.04 28.70
C HIS A 222 -19.35 -29.78 27.86
#